data_AF-A0A535P1W9-F1
#
_entry.id   AF-A0A535P1W9-F1
#
_cell.length_a   1.000
_cell.length_b   1.000
_cell.length_c   1.000
_cell.angle_alpha   90.00
_cell.angle_beta   90.00
_cell.angle_gamma   90.00
#
_symmetry.space_group_name_H-M   'P 1'
#
loop_
_entity.id
_entity.type
_entity.pdbx_description
1 polymer ?
#
loop_
_entity_poly.entity_id
_entity_poly.type
_entity_poly.pdbx_seq_one_letter_code
_entity_poly.pdbx_strand_id
1 'polypeptide(L)' 'MNISLFITCFNDTLFPEAGQAMVHLLERLGHTVDFPE' A
#
# COMPACT_ATOMS: atom_id res chain seq x y z
N MET A 1 -11.39 8.07 1.42
CA MET A 1 -11.97 6.72 1.59
C MET A 1 -10.99 5.90 2.40
N ASN A 2 -11.44 4.88 3.14
CA ASN A 2 -10.54 3.96 3.81
C ASN A 2 -10.23 2.78 2.89
N ILE A 3 -8.95 2.46 2.72
CA ILE A 3 -8.46 1.44 1.78
C ILE A 3 -7.63 0.43 2.56
N SER A 4 -8.09 -0.82 2.59
CA SER A 4 -7.29 -1.93 3.09
C SER A 4 -6.36 -2.43 1.98
N LEU A 5 -5.06 -2.31 2.19
CA LEU A 5 -4.04 -2.62 1.19
C LEU A 5 -3.41 -3.98 1.49
N PHE A 6 -3.56 -4.92 0.57
CA PHE A 6 -2.89 -6.20 0.61
C PHE A 6 -1.76 -6.25 -0.41
N ILE A 7 -0.53 -6.51 0.04
CA ILE A 7 0.66 -6.67 -0.81
C ILE A 7 1.05 -8.14 -0.78
N THR A 8 1.24 -8.74 -1.95
CA THR A 8 1.67 -10.14 -2.04
C THR A 8 3.11 -10.29 -1.60
N CYS A 9 3.45 -11.41 -0.95
CA CYS A 9 4.79 -11.66 -0.41
C CYS A 9 5.89 -11.58 -1.47
N PHE A 10 5.57 -12.01 -2.70
CA PHE A 10 6.49 -11.93 -3.83
C PHE A 10 6.83 -10.48 -4.19
N ASN A 11 5.83 -9.59 -4.20
CA ASN A 11 6.06 -8.18 -4.48
C ASN A 11 6.85 -7.52 -3.35
N ASP A 12 6.54 -7.84 -2.09
CA ASP A 12 7.26 -7.27 -0.94
C ASP A 12 8.75 -7.68 -0.93
N THR A 13 9.04 -8.90 -1.41
CA THR A 13 10.42 -9.41 -1.50
C THR A 13 11.21 -8.79 -2.66
N LEU A 14 10.58 -8.61 -3.82
CA LEU A 14 11.29 -8.20 -5.04
C LEU A 14 11.20 -6.71 -5.35
N PHE A 15 10.11 -6.06 -4.93
CA PHE A 15 9.76 -4.68 -5.27
C PHE A 15 9.06 -3.97 -4.08
N PRO A 16 9.69 -3.89 -2.90
CA PRO A 16 9.09 -3.25 -1.72
C PRO A 16 8.68 -1.79 -1.97
N GLU A 17 9.38 -1.08 -2.85
CA GLU A 17 9.11 0.31 -3.21
C GLU A 17 7.74 0.47 -3.90
N ALA A 18 7.25 -0.56 -4.59
CA ALA A 18 5.92 -0.50 -5.22
C ALA A 18 4.81 -0.38 -4.16
N GLY A 19 4.93 -1.10 -3.05
CA GLY A 19 4.01 -0.98 -1.92
C GLY A 19 4.06 0.42 -1.29
N GLN A 20 5.26 0.93 -1.05
CA GLN A 20 5.48 2.26 -0.48
C GLN A 20 4.93 3.37 -1.39
N ALA A 21 5.16 3.26 -2.71
CA ALA A 21 4.65 4.21 -3.70
C ALA A 21 3.12 4.22 -3.74
N MET A 22 2.49 3.04 -3.63
CA MET A 22 1.03 2.96 -3.51
C MET A 22 0.51 3.67 -2.26
N VAL A 23 1.11 3.43 -1.09
CA VAL A 23 0.72 4.14 0.16
C VAL A 23 0.84 5.65 -0.02
N HIS A 24 2.00 6.13 -0.47
CA HIS A 24 2.24 7.56 -0.68
C HIS A 24 1.25 8.19 -1.67
N LEU A 25 0.92 7.49 -2.75
CA LEU A 25 -0.05 7.98 -3.74
C LEU A 25 -1.45 8.11 -3.12
N LEU A 26 -1.91 7.08 -2.41
CA LEU A 26 -3.24 7.05 -1.81
C LEU A 26 -3.39 8.11 -0.70
N GLU A 27 -2.39 8.27 0.15
CA GLU A 27 -2.37 9.31 1.18
C GLU A 27 -2.40 10.72 0.57
N ARG A 28 -1.62 10.97 -0.49
CA ARG A 28 -1.63 12.25 -1.22
C ARG A 28 -2.97 12.57 -1.86
N LEU A 29 -3.75 11.56 -2.22
CA LEU A 29 -5.12 11.73 -2.73
C LEU A 29 -6.16 11.91 -1.60
N GLY A 30 -5.74 11.96 -0.35
CA GLY A 30 -6.62 12.15 0.81
C GLY A 30 -7.34 10.87 1.22
N HIS A 31 -6.73 9.70 0.99
CA HIS A 31 -7.24 8.41 1.47
C HIS A 31 -6.46 7.95 2.69
N THR A 32 -7.15 7.19 3.55
CA THR A 32 -6.51 6.48 4.67
C THR A 32 -6.20 5.07 4.20
N VAL A 33 -5.01 4.59 4.50
CA VAL A 33 -4.57 3.23 4.18
C VAL A 33 -4.42 2.43 5.46
N ASP A 34 -5.04 1.26 5.49
CA ASP A 34 -4.85 0.23 6.53
C ASP A 34 -4.37 -1.08 5.89
N PHE A 35 -3.94 -2.02 6.72
CA PHE A 35 -3.48 -3.33 6.28
C PHE A 35 -4.29 -4.41 7.02
N PRO A 36 -4.71 -5.48 6.33
CA PRO A 36 -5.41 -6.59 6.97
C PRO A 36 -4.49 -7.33 7.95
N GLU A 37 -5.05 -7.88 9.03
CA GLU A 37 -4.37 -8.83 9.95
C GLU A 37 -4.12 -10.19 9.28
#